data_AF-A0A2V7DYI9-F1
#
_entry.id   AF-A0A2V7DYI9-F1
#
_cell.length_a   1.000
_cell.length_b   1.000
_cell.length_c   1.000
_cell.angle_alpha   90.00
_cell.angle_beta   90.00
_cell.angle_gamma   90.00
#
_symmetry.space_group_name_H-M   'P 1'
#
loop_
_entity.id
_entity.type
_entity.pdbx_description
1 polymer ?
#
loop_
_entity_poly.entity_id
_entity_poly.type
_entity_poly.pdbx_seq_one_letter_code
_entity_poly.pdbx_strand_id
1 'polypeptide(L)' 'MARLRPLEHHEVDEDIRAICHEAERNSGTSASTRTLAHHPPAVKALTAFRKALAKESVLDPTLVEMVRLKVADRNACHY' A
#
# COMPACT_ATOMS: atom_id res chain seq x y z
N MET A 1 -17.30 -3.16 1.10
CA MET A 1 -16.99 -3.80 -0.21
C MET A 1 -16.25 -2.80 -1.07
N ALA A 2 -15.08 -3.18 -1.60
CA ALA A 2 -14.38 -2.36 -2.58
C ALA A 2 -15.25 -2.23 -3.84
N ARG A 3 -15.46 -1.00 -4.33
CA ARG A 3 -16.20 -0.75 -5.58
C ARG A 3 -15.42 -1.21 -6.82
N LEU A 4 -14.11 -1.37 -6.67
CA LEU A 4 -13.18 -1.80 -7.70
C LEU A 4 -12.58 -3.13 -7.29
N ARG A 5 -12.42 -4.05 -8.25
CA ARG A 5 -11.58 -5.23 -8.06
C ARG A 5 -10.10 -4.82 -8.14
N PRO A 6 -9.21 -5.51 -7.41
CA PRO A 6 -7.79 -5.46 -7.72
C PRO A 6 -7.57 -5.84 -9.19
N LEU A 7 -6.73 -5.08 -9.90
CA LEU A 7 -6.23 -5.49 -11.20
C LEU A 7 -5.38 -6.76 -11.07
N GLU A 8 -5.38 -7.64 -12.05
CA GLU A 8 -4.44 -8.75 -12.16
C GLU A 8 -3.03 -8.22 -12.46
N HIS A 9 -1.97 -8.95 -12.10
CA HIS A 9 -0.59 -8.47 -12.27
C HIS A 9 -0.21 -8.10 -13.71
N HIS A 10 -0.86 -8.73 -14.70
CA HIS A 10 -0.66 -8.43 -16.12
C HIS A 10 -1.44 -7.20 -16.60
N GLU A 11 -2.44 -6.75 -15.85
CA GLU A 11 -3.23 -5.54 -16.13
C GLU A 11 -2.60 -4.27 -15.53
N VAL A 12 -1.58 -4.44 -14.69
CA VAL A 12 -0.87 -3.34 -14.03
C VAL A 12 0.32 -2.91 -14.88
N ASP A 13 0.54 -1.59 -14.98
CA ASP A 13 1.71 -0.97 -15.61
C ASP A 13 3.01 -1.61 -15.08
N GLU A 14 3.99 -1.79 -15.97
CA GLU A 14 5.24 -2.50 -15.68
C GLU A 14 5.99 -1.90 -14.47
N ASP A 15 6.02 -0.57 -14.36
CA ASP A 15 6.69 0.12 -13.27
C ASP A 15 5.97 -0.02 -11.91
N ILE A 16 4.64 -0.21 -11.91
CA ILE A 16 3.86 -0.49 -10.71
C ILE A 16 3.98 -1.96 -10.31
N ARG A 17 4.24 -2.87 -11.24
CA ARG A 17 4.44 -4.30 -10.92
C ARG A 17 5.54 -4.52 -9.88
N ALA A 18 6.63 -3.75 -9.95
CA ALA A 18 7.69 -3.77 -8.95
C ALA A 18 7.18 -3.37 -7.54
N ILE A 19 6.30 -2.37 -7.47
CA ILE A 19 5.66 -1.91 -6.22
C ILE A 19 4.73 -3.01 -5.67
N CYS A 20 4.00 -3.71 -6.55
CA CYS A 20 3.17 -4.86 -6.15
C CYS A 20 4.02 -5.98 -5.52
N HIS A 21 5.14 -6.34 -6.12
CA HIS A 21 6.04 -7.36 -5.58
C HIS A 21 6.70 -6.94 -4.25
N GLU A 22 7.01 -5.65 -4.09
CA GLU A 22 7.47 -5.12 -2.80
C GLU A 22 6.37 -5.22 -1.73
N ALA A 23 5.13 -4.87 -2.06
CA ALA A 23 4.00 -5.00 -1.14
C ALA A 23 3.75 -6.47 -0.75
N GLU A 24 3.78 -7.40 -1.70
CA GLU A 24 3.63 -8.84 -1.42
C GLU A 24 4.70 -9.38 -0.48
N ARG A 25 5.95 -8.96 -0.65
CA ARG A 25 7.04 -9.35 0.26
C ARG A 25 6.84 -8.80 1.67
N ASN A 26 6.28 -7.60 1.81
CA ASN A 26 6.16 -6.92 3.09
C ASN A 26 4.88 -7.30 3.86
N SER A 27 3.75 -7.48 3.18
CA SER A 27 2.43 -7.69 3.80
C SER A 27 1.68 -8.93 3.30
N GLY A 28 2.30 -9.76 2.46
CA GLY A 28 1.69 -10.97 1.90
C GLY A 28 0.63 -10.72 0.81
N THR A 29 0.36 -9.46 0.46
CA THR A 29 -0.64 -9.10 -0.56
C THR A 29 -0.35 -7.74 -1.20
N SER A 30 -0.58 -7.64 -2.51
CA SER A 30 -0.53 -6.39 -3.28
C SER A 30 -1.91 -5.84 -3.61
N ALA A 31 -2.98 -6.42 -3.05
CA ALA A 31 -4.35 -6.16 -3.52
C ALA A 31 -4.71 -4.66 -3.45
N SER A 32 -4.24 -3.93 -2.43
CA SER A 32 -4.54 -2.49 -2.29
C SER A 32 -3.84 -1.67 -3.36
N THR A 33 -2.55 -1.94 -3.59
CA THR A 33 -1.77 -1.36 -4.68
C THR A 33 -2.43 -1.63 -6.03
N ARG A 34 -2.85 -2.87 -6.29
CA ARG A 34 -3.53 -3.26 -7.54
C ARG A 34 -4.93 -2.65 -7.68
N THR A 35 -5.61 -2.34 -6.58
CA THR A 35 -6.90 -1.60 -6.60
C THR A 35 -6.68 -0.12 -6.87
N LEU A 36 -5.61 0.48 -6.33
CA LEU A 36 -5.25 1.87 -6.62
C LEU A 36 -4.66 2.05 -8.03
N ALA A 37 -4.15 0.98 -8.63
CA ALA A 37 -3.55 0.99 -9.98
C ALA A 37 -4.57 1.28 -11.10
N HIS A 38 -5.88 1.29 -10.82
CA HIS A 38 -6.86 1.93 -11.70
C HIS A 38 -6.55 3.43 -11.93
N HIS A 39 -5.72 4.04 -11.08
CA HIS A 39 -5.17 5.38 -11.24
C HIS A 39 -3.64 5.38 -10.95
N PRO A 40 -2.79 5.00 -11.92
CA PRO A 40 -1.34 4.82 -11.73
C PRO A 40 -0.61 5.98 -11.04
N PRO A 41 -0.89 7.27 -11.35
CA PRO A 41 -0.25 8.39 -10.64
C PRO A 41 -0.49 8.39 -9.13
N ALA A 42 -1.63 7.87 -8.66
CA ALA A 42 -1.96 7.82 -7.23
C ALA A 42 -1.09 6.79 -6.51
N VAL A 43 -0.84 5.63 -7.13
CA VAL A 43 0.07 4.61 -6.57
C VAL A 43 1.48 5.17 -6.43
N LYS A 44 1.97 5.87 -7.46
CA LYS A 44 3.32 6.47 -7.47
C LYS A 44 3.46 7.53 -6.39
N ALA A 45 2.49 8.44 -6.28
CA ALA A 45 2.47 9.48 -5.26
C ALA A 45 2.42 8.89 -3.84
N LEU A 46 1.53 7.92 -3.59
CA LEU A 46 1.42 7.26 -2.28
C LEU A 46 2.69 6.49 -1.91
N THR A 47 3.32 5.83 -2.88
CA THR A 47 4.59 5.12 -2.66
C THR A 47 5.71 6.09 -2.32
N ALA A 48 5.83 7.20 -3.05
CA ALA A 48 6.82 8.24 -2.77
C ALA A 48 6.62 8.83 -1.36
N PHE A 49 5.38 9.16 -1.00
CA PHE A 49 5.03 9.66 0.33
C PHE A 49 5.43 8.68 1.44
N ARG A 50 5.07 7.39 1.31
CA ARG A 50 5.41 6.36 2.30
C ARG A 50 6.92 6.16 2.43
N LYS A 51 7.66 6.20 1.32
CA LYS A 51 9.13 6.09 1.32
C LYS A 51 9.78 7.28 2.02
N ALA A 52 9.31 8.50 1.76
CA ALA A 52 9.79 9.70 2.44
C ALA A 52 9.52 9.61 3.95
N LEU A 53 8.30 9.23 4.34
CA LEU A 53 7.93 9.08 5.75
C LEU A 53 8.78 8.02 6.46
N ALA A 54 9.02 6.87 5.82
CA ALA A 54 9.84 5.81 6.40
C ALA A 54 11.31 6.23 6.56
N LYS A 55 11.84 6.99 5.61
CA LYS A 55 13.22 7.48 5.64
C LYS A 55 13.47 8.46 6.80
N GLU A 56 12.52 9.35 7.07
CA GLU A 56 12.66 10.40 8.09
C GLU A 56 12.10 9.98 9.46
N SER A 57 11.51 8.78 9.56
CA SER A 57 10.90 8.29 10.81
C SER A 57 11.96 8.02 11.87
N VAL A 58 11.76 8.60 13.06
CA VAL A 58 12.53 8.30 14.27
C VAL A 58 11.85 7.25 15.15
N LEU A 59 10.68 6.75 14.74
CA LEU A 59 9.92 5.74 15.46
C LEU A 59 10.37 4.33 15.06
N ASP A 60 10.37 3.42 16.04
CA ASP A 60 10.56 1.99 15.80
C ASP A 60 9.52 1.47 14.77
N PRO A 61 9.92 0.68 13.77
CA PRO A 61 9.01 0.17 12.76
C PRO A 61 7.81 -0.60 13.34
N THR A 62 8.01 -1.36 14.42
CA THR A 62 6.93 -2.10 15.10
C THR A 62 5.93 -1.14 15.70
N LEU A 63 6.40 -0.07 16.35
CA LEU A 63 5.53 0.95 16.92
C LEU A 63 4.71 1.66 15.84
N VAL A 64 5.31 1.95 14.68
CA VAL A 64 4.59 2.53 13.53
C VAL A 64 3.45 1.62 13.09
N GLU A 65 3.67 0.31 12.97
CA GLU A 65 2.61 -0.62 12.59
C GLU A 65 1.54 -0.78 13.69
N MET A 66 1.90 -0.77 14.97
CA MET A 66 0.92 -0.76 16.06
C MET A 66 -0.01 0.47 15.99
N VAL A 67 0.56 1.65 15.71
CA VAL A 67 -0.23 2.87 15.52
C VAL A 67 -1.16 2.73 14.33
N ARG A 68 -0.68 2.22 13.19
CA ARG A 68 -1.50 2.00 12.00
C ARG A 68 -2.66 1.03 12.26
N LEU A 69 -2.41 -0.07 12.99
CA LEU A 69 -3.47 -1.01 13.38
C LEU A 69 -4.52 -0.34 14.28
N LYS A 70 -4.12 0.50 15.24
CA LYS A 70 -5.07 1.26 16.07
C LYS A 70 -5.88 2.27 15.29
N VAL A 71 -5.26 2.95 14.32
CA VAL A 71 -5.98 3.86 13.41
C VAL A 71 -6.95 3.07 12.52
N ALA A 72 -6.55 1.92 11.98
CA ALA A 72 -7.40 1.08 11.14
C ALA A 72 -8.62 0.57 11.91
N ASP A 73 -8.41 0.03 13.12
CA ASP A 73 -9.47 -0.44 14.03
C ASP A 73 -10.45 0.69 14.35
N ARG A 74 -9.93 1.87 14.75
CA ARG A 74 -10.75 3.05 15.06
C ARG A 74 -11.60 3.52 13.89
N ASN A 75 -11.13 3.33 12.66
CA ASN A 75 -11.82 3.72 11.43
C ASN A 75 -12.60 2.58 10.77
N ALA A 76 -12.70 1.39 11.40
CA ALA A 76 -13.30 0.20 10.80
C ALA A 76 -12.76 -0.11 9.39
N CYS A 77 -11.44 0.06 9.21
CA CYS A 77 -10.75 -0.27 7.97
C CYS A 77 -10.38 -1.76 7.98
N HIS A 78 -11.13 -2.56 7.22
CA HIS A 78 -11.01 -4.02 7.19
C HIS A 78 -10.20 -4.57 6.00
N TYR A 79 -9.39 -3.71 5.37
CA TYR A 79 -8.58 -4.10 4.21
C TYR A 79 -7.46 -5.07 4.59
#